data_AF-A0A6H2H5K5-F1
#
_entry.id   AF-A0A6H2H5K5-F1
#
_cell.length_a   1.000
_cell.length_b   1.000
_cell.length_c   1.000
_cell.angle_alpha   90.00
_cell.angle_beta   90.00
_cell.angle_gamma   90.00
#
_symmetry.space_group_name_H-M   'P 1'
#
loop_
_entity.id
_entity.type
_entity.pdbx_description
1 polymer ?
#
loop_
_entity_poly.entity_id
_entity_poly.type
_entity_poly.pdbx_seq_one_letter_code
_entity_poly.pdbx_strand_id
1 'polypeptide(L)'
;MTIASIASVLAQMREISSSATLGSGGASSNAEAVSGGGFAGELRKSLERINDLQQSAGAQAEAFEMGTPGVALNDVMVDMQKANIGFQTGIQVRNKMVQAYQEIMNMQA
;
A
#
# COMPACT_ATOMS: atom_id res chain seq x y z
N MET A 1 51.45 23.39 30.64
CA MET A 1 50.83 23.38 29.29
C MET A 1 49.57 22.49 29.30
N THR A 2 48.58 22.77 30.16
CA THR A 2 47.35 21.94 30.29
C THR A 2 46.11 22.76 30.70
N ILE A 3 46.24 24.09 30.88
CA ILE A 3 45.14 24.97 31.30
C ILE A 3 44.42 25.58 30.07
N ALA A 4 45.10 25.63 28.93
CA ALA A 4 44.55 26.15 27.67
C ALA A 4 43.53 25.22 27.01
N SER A 5 43.62 23.91 27.26
CA SER A 5 42.71 22.90 26.68
C SER A 5 41.30 22.97 27.27
N ILE A 6 41.17 23.30 28.56
CA ILE A 6 39.87 23.38 29.24
C ILE A 6 39.06 24.59 28.72
N ALA A 7 39.71 25.72 28.45
CA ALA A 7 39.06 26.89 27.86
C ALA A 7 38.54 26.60 26.45
N SER A 8 39.26 25.79 25.67
CA SER A 8 38.89 25.43 24.29
C SER A 8 37.67 24.49 24.25
N VAL A 9 37.56 23.55 25.19
CA VAL A 9 36.41 22.65 25.31
C VAL A 9 35.15 23.42 25.73
N LEU A 10 35.29 24.42 26.61
CA LEU A 10 34.17 25.24 27.07
C LEU A 10 33.66 26.21 25.98
N ALA A 11 34.57 26.71 25.13
CA ALA A 11 34.21 27.46 23.93
C ALA A 11 33.48 26.59 22.89
N GLN A 12 33.96 25.35 22.67
CA GLN A 12 33.34 24.39 21.76
C GLN A 12 31.93 23.98 22.22
N MET A 13 31.73 23.81 23.53
CA MET A 13 30.41 23.48 24.09
C MET A 13 29.40 24.63 23.93
N ARG A 14 29.87 25.89 23.94
CA ARG A 14 29.02 27.07 23.78
C ARG A 14 28.52 27.23 22.33
N GLU A 15 29.33 26.86 21.34
CA GLU A 15 28.97 26.87 19.92
C GLU A 15 27.96 25.76 19.56
N ILE A 16 28.06 24.59 20.20
CA ILE A 16 27.09 23.51 20.07
C ILE A 16 25.74 23.93 20.67
N SER A 17 25.74 24.66 21.80
CA SER A 17 24.50 25.16 22.39
C SER A 17 23.84 26.30 21.60
N SER A 18 24.60 27.12 20.86
CA SER A 18 24.03 28.16 19.97
C SER A 18 23.55 27.62 18.63
N SER A 19 24.02 26.45 18.17
CA SER A 19 23.48 25.78 16.99
C SER A 19 22.23 24.94 17.31
N ALA A 20 21.99 24.60 18.58
CA ALA A 20 20.80 23.85 19.01
C ALA A 20 19.56 24.73 19.23
N THR A 21 19.70 26.06 19.35
CA THR A 21 18.59 26.98 19.61
C THR A 21 18.05 27.70 18.36
N LEU A 22 18.61 27.44 17.16
CA LEU A 22 18.10 27.91 15.86
C LEU A 22 17.59 26.76 14.96
N GLY A 23 17.22 25.62 15.53
CA GLY A 23 16.54 24.50 14.84
C GLY A 23 15.11 24.25 15.32
N SER A 24 14.56 25.12 16.18
CA SER A 24 13.17 25.09 16.62
C SER A 24 12.28 25.72 15.54
N GLY A 25 11.90 24.91 14.54
CA GLY A 25 11.08 25.38 13.44
C GLY A 25 10.71 24.27 12.48
N GLY A 26 9.77 23.43 12.90
CA GLY A 26 9.15 22.44 12.03
C GLY A 26 9.54 21.02 12.41
N ALA A 27 8.66 20.39 13.19
CA ALA A 27 8.53 18.95 13.15
C ALA A 27 8.20 18.53 11.70
N SER A 28 9.24 18.33 10.89
CA SER A 28 9.18 17.40 9.77
C SER A 28 9.24 16.00 10.36
N SER A 29 8.17 15.65 11.09
CA SER A 29 7.83 14.27 11.39
C SER A 29 7.45 13.64 10.06
N ASN A 30 8.45 13.10 9.38
CA ASN A 30 8.41 11.89 8.57
C ASN A 30 7.04 11.54 7.97
N ALA A 31 6.42 12.48 7.27
CA ALA A 31 5.54 12.18 6.16
C ALA A 31 6.45 11.79 4.99
N GLU A 32 7.24 10.73 5.19
CA GLU A 32 7.72 9.94 4.08
C GLU A 32 6.46 9.42 3.40
N ALA A 33 6.02 10.21 2.43
CA ALA A 33 5.49 9.75 1.18
C ALA A 33 4.78 8.39 1.30
N VAL A 34 3.46 8.45 1.52
CA VAL A 34 2.52 7.43 1.01
C VAL A 34 2.50 7.47 -0.55
N SER A 35 3.65 7.77 -1.17
CA SER A 35 3.90 7.78 -2.62
C SER A 35 4.00 6.36 -3.19
N GLY A 36 3.65 5.34 -2.40
CA GLY A 36 3.44 3.97 -2.84
C GLY A 36 1.95 3.58 -2.91
N GLY A 37 1.03 4.54 -3.00
CA GLY A 37 -0.41 4.26 -3.14
C GLY A 37 -1.00 3.67 -1.86
N GLY A 38 -1.67 4.49 -1.04
CA GLY A 38 -2.33 4.02 0.17
C GLY A 38 -3.37 2.92 -0.09
N PHE A 39 -4.08 2.50 0.96
CA PHE A 39 -5.09 1.43 0.89
C PHE A 39 -6.05 1.55 -0.31
N ALA A 40 -6.52 2.77 -0.63
CA ALA A 40 -7.38 3.02 -1.80
C ALA A 40 -6.71 2.69 -3.15
N GLY A 41 -5.42 2.97 -3.28
CA GLY A 41 -4.63 2.64 -4.46
C GLY A 41 -4.41 1.14 -4.61
N GLU A 42 -4.06 0.44 -3.52
CA GLU A 42 -3.91 -1.02 -3.55
C GLU A 42 -5.25 -1.75 -3.73
N LEU A 43 -6.34 -1.22 -3.16
CA LEU A 43 -7.68 -1.72 -3.42
C LEU A 43 -8.04 -1.58 -4.90
N ARG A 44 -7.77 -0.42 -5.50
CA ARG A 44 -8.00 -0.21 -6.94
C ARG A 44 -7.21 -1.21 -7.79
N LYS A 45 -5.91 -1.36 -7.53
CA LYS A 45 -5.07 -2.36 -8.22
C LYS A 45 -5.57 -3.80 -8.01
N SER A 46 -6.13 -4.09 -6.84
CA SER A 46 -6.69 -5.41 -6.55
C SER A 46 -7.99 -5.67 -7.33
N LEU A 47 -8.84 -4.64 -7.48
CA LEU A 47 -10.03 -4.72 -8.33
C LEU A 47 -9.67 -4.87 -9.81
N GLU A 48 -8.65 -4.15 -10.29
CA GLU A 48 -8.10 -4.30 -11.64
C GLU A 48 -7.57 -5.73 -11.85
N ARG A 49 -6.79 -6.27 -10.90
CA ARG A 49 -6.34 -7.67 -10.93
C ARG A 49 -7.49 -8.70 -10.99
N ILE A 50 -8.58 -8.48 -10.26
CA ILE A 50 -9.75 -9.37 -10.32
C ILE A 50 -10.39 -9.33 -11.71
N ASN A 51 -10.48 -8.14 -12.32
CA ASN A 51 -11.00 -7.99 -13.67
C ASN A 51 -10.12 -8.69 -14.70
N ASP A 52 -8.80 -8.52 -14.61
CA ASP A 52 -7.83 -9.19 -15.47
C ASP A 52 -7.92 -10.72 -15.36
N LEU A 53 -8.04 -11.25 -14.13
CA LEU A 53 -8.22 -12.70 -13.90
C LEU A 53 -9.50 -13.22 -14.56
N GLN A 54 -10.61 -12.48 -14.45
CA GLN A 54 -11.88 -12.87 -15.06
C GLN A 54 -11.81 -12.86 -16.59
N GLN A 55 -11.17 -11.85 -17.18
CA GLN A 55 -11.02 -11.72 -18.62
C GLN A 55 -10.05 -12.78 -19.19
N SER A 56 -8.93 -13.02 -18.51
CA SER A 56 -7.96 -14.06 -18.86
C SER A 56 -8.58 -15.45 -18.81
N ALA A 57 -9.30 -15.78 -17.73
CA ALA A 57 -9.94 -17.08 -17.58
C ALA A 57 -11.01 -17.32 -18.67
N GLY A 58 -11.78 -16.28 -19.03
CA GLY A 58 -12.74 -16.34 -20.14
C GLY A 58 -12.07 -16.56 -21.48
N ALA A 59 -10.98 -15.83 -21.77
CA ALA A 59 -10.21 -15.99 -23.00
C ALA A 59 -9.56 -17.38 -23.10
N GLN A 60 -9.06 -17.91 -22.00
CA GLN A 60 -8.51 -19.27 -21.95
C GLN A 60 -9.60 -20.33 -22.18
N ALA A 61 -10.79 -20.14 -21.63
CA ALA A 61 -11.92 -21.05 -21.86
C ALA A 61 -12.32 -21.06 -23.33
N GLU A 62 -12.45 -19.89 -23.95
CA GLU A 62 -12.75 -19.75 -25.38
C GLU A 62 -11.65 -20.39 -26.24
N ALA A 63 -10.37 -20.12 -25.93
CA ALA A 63 -9.23 -20.70 -26.65
C ALA A 63 -9.20 -22.24 -26.55
N PHE A 64 -9.60 -22.79 -25.39
CA PHE A 64 -9.72 -24.23 -25.20
C PHE A 64 -10.88 -24.82 -26.01
N GLU A 65 -12.06 -24.18 -26.01
CA GLU A 65 -13.21 -24.58 -26.83
C GLU A 65 -12.89 -24.56 -28.33
N MET A 66 -12.05 -23.61 -28.76
CA MET A 66 -11.54 -23.53 -30.13
C MET A 66 -10.43 -24.54 -30.46
N GLY A 67 -9.98 -25.34 -29.49
CA GLY A 67 -8.95 -26.37 -29.70
C GLY A 67 -7.53 -25.83 -29.86
N THR A 68 -7.25 -24.64 -29.30
CA THR A 68 -5.94 -23.99 -29.42
C THR A 68 -4.83 -24.86 -28.80
N PRO A 69 -3.76 -25.18 -29.55
CA PRO A 69 -2.64 -25.95 -29.01
C PRO A 69 -1.96 -25.23 -27.85
N GLY A 70 -1.69 -25.94 -26.76
CA GLY A 70 -0.99 -25.40 -25.59
C GLY A 70 -1.87 -24.80 -24.49
N VAL A 71 -3.20 -24.78 -24.67
CA VAL A 71 -4.15 -24.48 -23.58
C VAL A 71 -4.61 -25.80 -22.98
N ALA A 72 -4.15 -26.11 -21.77
CA ALA A 72 -4.55 -27.32 -21.07
C ALA A 72 -5.79 -27.07 -20.22
N LEU A 73 -6.78 -27.97 -20.28
CA LEU A 73 -8.04 -27.83 -19.54
C LEU A 73 -7.84 -27.60 -18.04
N ASN A 74 -6.83 -28.24 -17.44
CA ASN A 74 -6.48 -28.05 -16.04
C ASN A 74 -6.12 -26.60 -15.72
N ASP A 75 -5.41 -25.90 -16.61
CA ASP A 75 -5.00 -24.52 -16.38
C ASP A 75 -6.20 -23.58 -16.47
N VAL A 76 -7.06 -23.79 -17.47
CA VAL A 76 -8.32 -23.03 -17.61
C VAL A 76 -9.20 -23.19 -16.36
N MET A 77 -9.35 -24.42 -15.86
CA MET A 77 -10.15 -24.69 -14.66
C MET A 77 -9.57 -24.02 -13.42
N VAL A 78 -8.25 -24.09 -13.24
CA VAL A 78 -7.55 -23.45 -12.12
C VAL A 78 -7.70 -21.92 -12.21
N ASP A 79 -7.53 -21.33 -13.38
CA ASP A 79 -7.62 -19.89 -13.55
C ASP A 79 -9.06 -19.38 -13.40
N MET A 80 -10.06 -20.14 -13.87
CA MET A 80 -11.47 -19.88 -13.55
C MET A 80 -11.75 -19.94 -12.04
N GLN A 81 -11.20 -20.93 -11.33
CA GLN A 81 -11.35 -21.05 -9.88
C GLN A 81 -10.73 -19.85 -9.15
N LYS A 82 -9.52 -19.43 -9.55
CA LYS A 82 -8.84 -18.25 -9.00
C LYS A 82 -9.66 -16.99 -9.22
N ALA A 83 -10.18 -16.78 -10.43
CA ALA A 83 -11.02 -15.63 -10.74
C ALA A 83 -12.28 -15.58 -9.86
N ASN A 84 -12.95 -16.73 -9.67
CA ASN A 84 -14.15 -16.82 -8.84
C ASN A 84 -13.86 -16.52 -7.36
N ILE A 85 -12.82 -17.13 -6.80
CA ILE A 85 -12.42 -16.90 -5.40
C ILE A 85 -12.03 -15.43 -5.20
N GLY A 86 -11.21 -14.88 -6.10
CA GLY A 86 -10.78 -13.47 -6.05
C GLY A 86 -11.97 -12.51 -6.09
N PHE A 87 -12.95 -12.76 -6.97
CA PHE A 87 -14.17 -11.97 -7.05
C PHE A 87 -14.99 -12.05 -5.75
N GLN A 88 -15.20 -13.24 -5.19
CA GLN A 88 -15.91 -13.42 -3.93
C GLN A 88 -15.26 -12.66 -2.78
N THR A 89 -13.92 -12.71 -2.69
CA THR A 89 -13.17 -11.91 -1.72
C THR A 89 -13.37 -10.41 -1.96
N GLY A 90 -13.35 -9.95 -3.22
CA GLY A 90 -13.64 -8.56 -3.56
C GLY A 90 -15.02 -8.09 -3.09
N ILE A 91 -16.06 -8.94 -3.21
CA ILE A 91 -17.41 -8.64 -2.70
C ILE A 91 -17.42 -8.51 -1.18
N GLN A 92 -16.70 -9.38 -0.46
CA GLN A 92 -16.60 -9.28 1.00
C GLN A 92 -15.94 -7.96 1.44
N VAL A 93 -14.86 -7.56 0.76
CA VAL A 93 -14.18 -6.29 1.02
C VAL A 93 -15.11 -5.12 0.74
N ARG A 94 -15.80 -5.12 -0.41
CA ARG A 94 -16.81 -4.10 -0.76
C ARG A 94 -17.87 -3.96 0.34
N ASN A 95 -18.44 -5.08 0.77
CA ASN A 95 -19.49 -5.07 1.79
C ASN A 95 -18.96 -4.51 3.12
N LYS A 96 -17.74 -4.88 3.51
CA LYS A 96 -17.12 -4.37 4.73
C LYS A 96 -16.82 -2.87 4.68
N MET A 97 -16.44 -2.35 3.50
CA MET A 97 -16.24 -0.90 3.31
C MET A 97 -17.55 -0.13 3.40
N VAL A 98 -18.63 -0.65 2.82
CA VAL A 98 -19.97 -0.05 2.95
C VAL A 98 -20.43 -0.05 4.40
N GLN A 99 -20.23 -1.15 5.13
CA GLN A 99 -20.54 -1.23 6.55
C GLN A 99 -19.74 -0.22 7.37
N ALA A 100 -18.43 -0.11 7.15
CA ALA A 100 -17.58 0.86 7.85
C ALA A 100 -18.04 2.30 7.59
N TYR A 101 -18.47 2.62 6.37
CA TYR A 101 -19.05 3.93 6.07
C TYR A 101 -20.37 4.18 6.81
N GLN A 102 -21.27 3.19 6.84
CA GLN A 102 -22.53 3.27 7.58
C GLN A 102 -22.30 3.41 9.10
N GLU A 103 -21.31 2.72 9.65
CA GLU A 103 -20.94 2.80 11.07
C GLU A 103 -20.45 4.20 11.45
N ILE A 104 -19.59 4.82 10.63
CA ILE A 104 -19.12 6.21 10.84
C ILE A 104 -20.30 7.18 10.79
N MET A 105 -21.24 7.01 9.85
CA MET A 105 -22.45 7.84 9.79
C MET A 105 -23.31 7.73 11.05
N ASN A 106 -23.52 6.51 11.54
CA ASN A 106 -24.31 6.26 12.74
C ASN A 106 -23.63 6.72 14.03
N MET A 107 -22.29 6.83 14.06
CA MET A 107 -21.56 7.39 15.19
C MET A 107 -21.62 8.92 15.27
N GLN A 108 -21.86 9.59 14.14
CA GLN A 108 -21.91 11.07 14.07
C GLN A 108 -23.34 11.64 14.16
N ALA A 109 -24.36 10.78 14.08
CA ALA A 109 -25.77 11.11 14.29
C ALA A 109 -26.13 11.04 15.79
#